data_AF-A0A9P9I8G1-F1
#
_entry.id   AF-A0A9P9I8G1-F1
#
_cell.length_a   1.000
_cell.length_b   1.000
_cell.length_c   1.000
_cell.angle_alpha   90.00
_cell.angle_beta   90.00
_cell.angle_gamma   90.00
#
_symmetry.space_group_name_H-M   'P 1'
#
loop_
_entity.id
_entity.type
_entity.pdbx_description
1 polymer ?
#
loop_
_entity_poly.entity_id
_entity_poly.type
_entity_poly.pdbx_seq_one_letter_code
_entity_poly.pdbx_strand_id
1 'polypeptide(L)' 'MVVLYRATQHLMRRCDQLSDRYNADVYIVVRRNHRHYDYNSTNDALFPTPLVEIEQAYPLAIRTPLPLTSSPVTRQRD' A
#
# COMPACT_ATOMS: atom_id res chain seq x y z
N MET A 1 17.54 5.21 20.01
CA MET A 1 16.13 4.76 20.09
C MET A 1 15.10 5.77 19.54
N VAL A 2 15.30 7.09 19.70
CA VAL A 2 14.34 8.15 19.30
C VAL A 2 14.04 8.23 17.79
N VAL A 3 15.02 7.92 16.94
CA VAL A 3 14.88 8.03 15.47
C VAL A 3 13.87 7.03 14.89
N LEU A 4 13.82 5.80 15.42
CA LEU A 4 12.86 4.78 14.95
C LEU A 4 11.43 5.21 15.28
N TYR A 5 11.19 5.66 16.51
CA TYR A 5 9.89 6.16 16.94
C TYR A 5 9.36 7.28 16.03
N ARG A 6 10.21 8.25 15.67
CA ARG A 6 9.85 9.33 14.75
C ARG A 6 9.57 8.83 13.33
N ALA A 7 10.34 7.87 12.84
CA ALA A 7 10.12 7.27 11.52
C ALA A 7 8.79 6.49 11.47
N THR A 8 8.47 5.71 12.50
CA THR A 8 7.20 4.99 12.59
C THR A 8 6.01 5.95 12.70
N GLN A 9 6.15 7.04 13.47
CA GLN A 9 5.10 8.06 13.55
C GLN A 9 4.86 8.78 12.23
N HIS A 10 5.93 9.11 11.48
CA HIS A 10 5.77 9.68 10.15
C HIS A 10 5.08 8.72 9.19
N LEU A 11 5.41 7.42 9.27
CA LEU A 11 4.75 6.39 8.47
C LEU A 11 3.26 6.29 8.83
N MET A 12 2.92 6.19 10.12
CA MET A 12 1.53 6.14 10.60
C MET A 12 0.74 7.36 10.11
N ARG A 13 1.30 8.57 10.21
CA ARG A 13 0.66 9.79 9.70
C ARG A 13 0.41 9.76 8.19
N ARG A 14 1.28 9.11 7.41
CA ARG A 14 1.06 8.92 5.96
C ARG A 14 -0.05 7.91 5.70
N CYS A 15 -0.19 6.90 6.55
CA CYS A 15 -1.28 5.94 6.47
C CYS A 15 -2.63 6.58 6.80
N ASP A 16 -2.68 7.44 7.82
CA ASP A 16 -3.88 8.25 8.13
C ASP A 16 -4.30 9.06 6.89
N GLN A 17 -3.34 9.78 6.28
CA GLN A 17 -3.60 10.56 5.06
C GLN A 17 -4.10 9.73 3.89
N LEU A 18 -3.62 8.49 3.75
CA LEU A 18 -4.04 7.59 2.69
C LEU A 18 -5.47 7.09 2.95
N SER A 19 -5.75 6.72 4.20
CA SER A 19 -7.09 6.33 4.66
C SER A 19 -8.10 7.43 4.41
N ASP A 20 -7.81 8.65 4.86
CA ASP A 20 -8.71 9.81 4.71
C ASP A 20 -8.93 10.20 3.24
N ARG A 21 -7.86 10.19 2.44
CA ARG A 21 -7.92 10.67 1.05
C ARG A 21 -8.69 9.71 0.13
N TYR A 22 -8.54 8.42 0.34
CA TYR A 22 -9.07 7.40 -0.56
C TYR A 22 -10.20 6.57 0.06
N ASN A 23 -10.61 6.89 1.31
CA ASN A 23 -11.59 6.12 2.06
C ASN A 23 -11.25 4.62 2.06
N ALA A 24 -10.00 4.31 2.42
CA ALA A 24 -9.42 2.99 2.32
C ALA A 24 -8.91 2.51 3.69
N ASP A 25 -9.11 1.23 3.99
CA ASP A 25 -8.58 0.63 5.21
C ASP A 25 -7.10 0.28 5.02
N VAL A 26 -6.26 0.73 5.98
CA VAL A 26 -4.81 0.60 5.90
C VAL A 26 -4.28 -0.13 7.13
N TYR A 27 -3.58 -1.24 6.89
CA TYR A 27 -2.90 -2.01 7.92
C TYR A 27 -1.42 -2.16 7.56
N ILE A 28 -0.54 -1.88 8.53
CA ILE A 28 0.90 -2.02 8.37
C ILE A 28 1.50 -2.73 9.56
N VAL A 29 2.39 -3.68 9.28
CA VAL A 29 3.26 -4.31 10.27
C VAL A 29 4.71 -4.01 9.93
N VAL A 30 5.45 -3.46 10.88
CA VAL A 30 6.89 -3.20 10.77
C VAL A 30 7.62 -4.06 11.80
N ARG A 31 8.56 -4.89 11.33
CA ARG A 31 9.48 -5.63 12.19
C ARG A 31 10.90 -5.08 12.04
N ARG A 32 11.50 -4.63 13.14
CA ARG A 32 12.90 -4.18 13.18
C ARG A 32 13.56 -4.55 14.50
N ASN A 33 14.75 -5.14 14.46
CA ASN A 33 15.52 -5.52 15.65
C ASN A 33 14.68 -6.29 16.68
N HIS A 34 13.90 -7.28 16.24
CA HIS A 34 12.98 -8.07 17.06
C HIS A 34 11.83 -7.30 17.72
N ARG A 35 11.60 -6.03 17.37
CA ARG A 35 10.41 -5.27 17.78
C ARG A 35 9.39 -5.25 16.66
N HIS A 36 8.12 -5.35 17.05
CA HIS A 36 6.96 -5.24 16.18
C HIS A 36 6.25 -3.91 16.44
N TYR A 37 5.81 -3.29 15.36
CA TYR A 37 4.96 -2.11 15.36
C TYR A 37 3.84 -2.38 14.38
N ASP A 38 2.61 -2.31 14.87
CA ASP A 38 1.40 -2.44 14.09
C ASP A 38 0.67 -1.08 14.04
N TYR A 39 -0.01 -0.86 12.92
CA TYR A 39 -0.90 0.27 12.71
C TYR A 39 -2.13 -0.25 11.97
N ASN A 40 -3.31 0.19 12.43
CA ASN A 40 -4.59 -0.09 11.83
C ASN A 40 -5.40 1.22 11.78
N SER A 41 -5.82 1.65 10.59
CA SER A 41 -6.55 2.92 10.41
C SER A 41 -7.95 2.92 11.02
N THR A 42 -8.59 1.75 11.14
CA THR A 42 -9.97 1.61 11.63
C THR A 42 -10.05 1.13 13.08
N ASN A 43 -8.92 0.72 13.67
CA ASN A 43 -8.88 -0.04 14.92
C ASN A 43 -9.77 -1.31 14.88
N ASP A 44 -10.10 -1.80 13.69
CA ASP A 44 -10.89 -3.01 13.54
C ASP A 44 -10.02 -4.23 13.83
N ALA A 45 -10.38 -4.97 14.88
CA ALA A 45 -9.66 -6.18 15.29
C ALA A 45 -9.74 -7.31 14.24
N LEU A 46 -10.67 -7.22 13.29
CA LEU A 46 -10.86 -8.21 12.22
C LEU A 46 -10.06 -7.88 10.96
N PHE A 47 -9.40 -6.71 10.93
CA PHE A 47 -8.57 -6.27 9.81
C PHE A 47 -7.06 -6.37 10.14
N PRO A 48 -6.21 -6.91 9.25
CA PRO A 48 -6.54 -7.41 7.92
C PRO A 48 -7.21 -8.79 8.02
N THR A 49 -8.13 -9.06 7.11
CA THR A 49 -8.68 -10.39 6.93
C THR A 49 -7.53 -11.38 6.67
N PRO A 50 -7.60 -12.64 7.12
CA PRO A 50 -6.58 -13.63 6.84
C PRO A 50 -6.25 -13.67 5.35
N LEU A 51 -4.99 -13.91 4.99
CA LEU A 51 -4.51 -13.93 3.59
C LEU A 51 -5.39 -14.81 2.67
N VAL A 52 -5.89 -15.92 3.22
CA VAL A 52 -6.82 -16.85 2.55
C VAL A 52 -8.15 -16.17 2.14
N GLU A 53 -8.66 -15.26 2.95
CA GLU A 53 -9.90 -14.52 2.68
C GLU A 53 -9.66 -13.34 1.72
N ILE A 54 -8.49 -12.71 1.79
CA ILE A 54 -8.09 -11.65 0.84
C ILE A 54 -7.96 -12.20 -0.57
N GLU A 55 -7.34 -13.37 -0.75
CA GLU A 55 -7.20 -14.04 -2.06
C GLU A 55 -8.55 -14.45 -2.67
N GLN A 56 -9.58 -14.67 -1.84
CA GLN A 56 -10.94 -14.97 -2.28
C GLN A 56 -11.75 -13.71 -2.61
N ALA A 57 -11.59 -12.65 -1.82
CA ALA A 57 -12.35 -11.39 -1.97
C ALA A 57 -11.82 -10.49 -3.09
N TYR A 58 -10.51 -10.52 -3.34
CA TYR A 58 -9.86 -9.73 -4.38
C TYR A 58 -9.00 -10.65 -5.24
N PRO A 59 -9.41 -10.99 -6.48
CA PRO A 59 -8.52 -11.70 -7.38
C PRO A 59 -7.24 -10.88 -7.50
N LEU A 60 -6.10 -11.50 -7.16
CA LEU A 60 -4.77 -10.88 -7.20
C LEU A 60 -4.68 -10.02 -8.46
N ALA A 61 -4.57 -8.70 -8.28
CA ALA A 61 -4.42 -7.80 -9.41
C ALA A 61 -3.18 -8.25 -10.18
N ILE A 62 -3.39 -8.91 -11.32
CA ILE A 62 -2.34 -9.22 -12.27
C ILE A 62 -1.76 -7.86 -12.61
N ARG A 63 -0.54 -7.58 -12.13
CA ARG A 63 0.24 -6.43 -12.59
C ARG A 63 0.60 -6.71 -14.05
N THR A 64 -0.34 -6.54 -14.96
CA THR A 64 -0.03 -6.43 -16.37
C THR A 64 0.75 -5.13 -16.49
N PRO A 65 2.04 -5.13 -16.88
CA PRO A 65 2.67 -3.89 -17.28
C PRO A 65 1.83 -3.35 -18.44
N LEU A 66 1.39 -2.08 -18.37
CA LEU A 66 0.77 -1.44 -19.53
C LEU A 66 1.71 -1.65 -20.73
N PRO A 67 1.23 -2.13 -21.89
CA PRO A 67 2.04 -2.12 -23.10
C PRO A 67 2.46 -0.68 -23.34
N LEU A 68 3.77 -0.42 -23.41
CA LEU A 68 4.29 0.84 -23.93
C LEU A 68 3.81 0.95 -25.38
N THR A 69 2.68 1.62 -25.60
CA THR A 69 2.28 2.03 -26.95
C THR A 69 3.20 3.19 -27.33
N SER A 70 4.45 2.89 -27.66
CA SER A 70 5.26 3.75 -28.49
C SER A 70 4.68 3.66 -29.90
N SER A 71 3.69 4.49 -30.22
CA SER A 71 3.33 4.73 -31.61
C SER A 71 4.50 5.48 -32.25
N PRO A 72 5.17 4.93 -33.28
CA PRO A 72 6.11 5.72 -34.05
C PRO A 72 5.28 6.71 -34.89
N VAL A 73 5.41 7.99 -34.58
CA VAL A 73 4.98 9.06 -35.50
C VAL A 73 5.83 8.93 -36.76
N THR A 74 5.26 8.34 -37.80
CA THR A 74 5.80 8.41 -39.16
C THR A 74 5.76 9.87 -39.59
N ARG A 75 6.92 10.52 -39.61
CA ARG A 75 7.11 11.77 -40.34
C ARG A 75 6.95 11.46 -41.82
N GLN A 76 5.80 11.76 -42.41
CA GLN A 76 5.71 11.97 -43.86
C GLN A 76 6.59 13.17 -44.20
N ARG A 77 7.57 12.94 -45.06
CA ARG A 77 8.25 14.01 -45.82
C ARG A 77 7.48 14.14 -47.12
N ASP A 78 6.99 15.34 -47.39
CA ASP A 78 6.73 15.81 -48.76
C ASP A 78 8.05 16.28 -49.40
#